data_AF-A0A6L7LU53-F1
#
_entry.id   AF-A0A6L7LU53-F1
#
_cell.length_a   1.000
_cell.length_b   1.000
_cell.length_c   1.000
_cell.angle_alpha   90.00
_cell.angle_beta   90.00
_cell.angle_gamma   90.00
#
_symmetry.space_group_name_H-M   'P 1'
#
loop_
_entity.id
_entity.type
_entity.pdbx_description
1 polymer ?
#
loop_
_entity_poly.entity_id
_entity_poly.type
_entity_poly.pdbx_seq_one_letter_code
_entity_poly.pdbx_strand_id
1 'polypeptide(L)'
;MEFPLELALTYIGAGVLLGLSAVGAAVGVGNIGNSFLQGIARQPEMLPMLRIQMFIVLGLVDAVPMIGVGMGLFILFGNPFTPN
;
A
#
# COMPACT_ATOMS: atom_id res chain seq x y z
N MET A 1 -20.41 -12.24 26.17
CA MET A 1 -20.32 -11.00 25.38
C MET A 1 -20.95 -11.30 24.03
N GLU A 2 -22.13 -10.73 23.74
CA GLU A 2 -22.61 -10.72 22.36
C GLU A 2 -21.76 -9.70 21.60
N PHE A 3 -20.95 -10.18 20.66
CA PHE A 3 -20.23 -9.26 19.78
C PHE A 3 -21.25 -8.63 18.84
N PRO A 4 -21.41 -7.30 18.84
CA PRO A 4 -22.33 -6.65 17.91
C PRO A 4 -21.85 -6.92 16.48
N LEU A 5 -22.79 -7.24 15.59
CA LEU A 5 -22.52 -7.53 14.17
C LEU A 5 -21.69 -6.42 13.50
N GLU A 6 -21.89 -5.18 13.94
CA GLU A 6 -21.17 -3.97 13.50
C GLU A 6 -19.67 -4.08 13.70
N LEU A 7 -19.21 -4.66 14.82
CA LEU A 7 -17.79 -4.83 15.12
C LEU A 7 -17.16 -5.90 14.22
N ALA A 8 -17.87 -7.01 14.00
CA ALA A 8 -17.41 -8.07 13.09
C ALA A 8 -17.28 -7.55 11.65
N LEU A 9 -18.25 -6.78 11.16
CA LEU A 9 -18.21 -6.16 9.84
C LEU A 9 -17.08 -5.11 9.72
N THR A 10 -16.83 -4.35 10.78
CA THR A 10 -15.71 -3.39 10.84
C THR A 10 -14.37 -4.10 10.67
N TYR A 11 -14.14 -5.21 11.39
CA TYR A 11 -12.89 -5.97 11.27
C TYR A 11 -12.70 -6.60 9.89
N ILE A 12 -13.78 -7.13 9.29
CA ILE A 12 -13.73 -7.67 7.94
C ILE A 12 -13.43 -6.55 6.92
N GLY A 13 -14.11 -5.42 7.02
CA GLY A 13 -13.90 -4.25 6.15
C GLY A 13 -12.48 -3.71 6.25
N ALA A 14 -11.95 -3.56 7.47
CA ALA A 14 -10.57 -3.14 7.70
C ALA A 14 -9.57 -4.15 7.15
N GLY A 15 -9.80 -5.46 7.38
CA GLY A 15 -8.94 -6.52 6.86
C GLY A 15 -8.86 -6.54 5.33
N VAL A 16 -9.99 -6.35 4.64
CA VAL A 16 -10.05 -6.29 3.17
C VAL A 16 -9.34 -5.03 2.65
N LEU A 17 -9.57 -3.86 3.26
CA LEU A 17 -8.91 -2.62 2.86
C LEU A 17 -7.38 -2.71 3.01
N LEU A 18 -6.91 -3.19 4.16
CA LEU A 18 -5.48 -3.37 4.42
C LEU A 18 -4.87 -4.41 3.47
N GLY A 19 -5.54 -5.55 3.28
CA GLY A 19 -5.08 -6.62 2.39
C GLY A 19 -4.96 -6.18 0.93
N LEU A 20 -5.99 -5.53 0.39
CA LEU A 20 -5.98 -5.03 -0.99
C LEU A 20 -4.94 -3.93 -1.19
N SER A 21 -4.78 -3.05 -0.19
CA SER A 21 -3.73 -2.01 -0.23
C SER A 21 -2.34 -2.63 -0.26
N ALA A 22 -2.08 -3.65 0.56
CA ALA A 22 -0.81 -4.36 0.58
C ALA A 22 -0.51 -5.06 -0.75
N VAL A 23 -1.50 -5.67 -1.39
CA VAL A 23 -1.35 -6.27 -2.72
C VAL A 23 -1.02 -5.21 -3.78
N GLY A 24 -1.70 -4.06 -3.75
CA GLY A 24 -1.42 -2.94 -4.66
C GLY A 24 0.02 -2.44 -4.54
N ALA A 25 0.51 -2.26 -3.31
CA ALA A 25 1.90 -1.89 -3.06
C ALA A 25 2.88 -2.96 -3.56
N ALA A 26 2.65 -4.23 -3.24
CA ALA A 26 3.53 -5.33 -3.62
C ALA A 26 3.69 -5.45 -5.15
N VAL A 27 2.59 -5.37 -5.89
CA VAL A 27 2.61 -5.43 -7.37
C VAL A 27 3.28 -4.20 -7.97
N GLY A 28 2.97 -3.00 -7.46
CA GLY A 28 3.57 -1.76 -7.94
C GLY A 28 5.09 -1.72 -7.76
N VAL A 29 5.55 -2.01 -6.54
CA VAL A 29 6.98 -2.04 -6.21
C VAL A 29 7.70 -3.15 -6.98
N GLY A 30 7.10 -4.33 -7.12
CA GLY A 30 7.66 -5.45 -7.88
C GLY A 30 7.90 -5.10 -9.35
N ASN A 31 6.95 -4.44 -10.00
CA ASN A 31 7.07 -4.03 -11.40
C ASN A 31 8.14 -2.95 -11.62
N ILE A 32 8.22 -1.96 -10.72
CA ILE A 32 9.26 -0.92 -10.77
C ILE A 32 10.64 -1.55 -10.55
N GLY A 33 10.78 -2.41 -9.53
CA GLY A 33 12.03 -3.10 -9.22
C GLY A 33 12.53 -3.95 -10.38
N ASN A 34 11.65 -4.68 -11.06
CA ASN A 34 12.02 -5.47 -12.25
C ASN A 34 12.55 -4.56 -13.38
N SER A 35 11.85 -3.47 -13.68
CA SER A 35 12.24 -2.53 -14.73
C SER A 35 13.57 -1.83 -14.41
N PHE A 36 13.78 -1.48 -13.13
CA PHE A 36 15.01 -0.88 -12.64
C PHE A 36 16.21 -1.83 -12.76
N LEU A 37 16.06 -3.09 -12.33
CA LEU A 37 17.11 -4.10 -12.43
C LEU A 37 17.49 -4.40 -13.89
N GLN A 38 16.51 -4.49 -14.79
CA GLN A 38 16.76 -4.64 -16.23
C GLN A 38 17.48 -3.44 -16.83
N GLY A 39 17.13 -2.22 -16.41
CA GLY A 39 17.77 -0.98 -16.84
C GLY A 39 19.26 -0.94 -16.44
N ILE A 40 19.56 -1.25 -15.19
CA ILE A 40 20.94 -1.30 -14.68
C ILE A 40 21.75 -2.42 -15.33
N ALA A 41 21.14 -3.60 -15.52
CA ALA A 41 21.83 -4.73 -16.13
C ALA A 41 22.26 -4.43 -17.59
N ARG A 42 21.50 -3.59 -18.31
CA ARG A 42 21.85 -3.17 -19.68
C ARG A 42 22.84 -2.01 -19.70
N GLN A 43 22.69 -1.04 -18.80
CA GLN A 43 23.47 0.19 -18.79
C GLN A 43 23.79 0.59 -17.34
N PRO A 44 24.90 0.07 -16.76
CA PRO A 44 25.27 0.36 -15.38
C PRO A 44 25.66 1.83 -15.16
N GLU A 45 26.03 2.54 -16.22
CA GLU A 45 26.39 3.97 -16.20
C GLU A 45 25.20 4.87 -15.85
N MET A 46 23.97 4.43 -16.14
CA MET A 46 22.74 5.20 -15.88
C MET A 46 22.21 5.05 -14.44
N LEU A 47 22.91 4.33 -13.56
CA LEU A 47 22.52 4.10 -12.16
C LEU A 47 22.07 5.36 -11.41
N PRO A 48 22.80 6.49 -11.47
CA PRO A 48 22.43 7.70 -10.73
C PRO A 48 21.10 8.28 -11.20
N MET A 49 20.86 8.27 -12.51
CA MET A 49 19.63 8.78 -13.13
C MET A 49 18.44 7.85 -12.86
N LEU A 50 18.63 6.54 -13.09
CA LEU A 50 17.61 5.51 -12.86
C LEU A 50 17.19 5.46 -11.38
N ARG A 51 18.11 5.65 -10.44
CA ARG A 51 17.80 5.64 -9.00
C ARG A 51 16.88 6.81 -8.61
N ILE A 52 17.12 8.02 -9.12
CA ILE A 52 16.26 9.18 -8.85
C ILE A 52 14.86 8.95 -9.43
N GLN A 53 14.78 8.49 -10.68
CA GLN A 53 13.49 8.18 -11.32
C GLN A 53 12.75 7.06 -10.58
N MET A 54 13.47 6.01 -10.14
CA MET A 54 12.90 4.94 -9.34
C MET A 54 12.25 5.47 -8.06
N PHE A 55 12.93 6.36 -7.31
CA PHE A 55 12.35 6.91 -6.08
C PHE A 55 11.11 7.78 -6.31
N ILE A 56 11.08 8.56 -7.39
CA ILE A 56 9.91 9.37 -7.75
C ILE A 56 8.72 8.46 -8.05
N VAL A 57 8.92 7.44 -8.88
CA VAL A 57 7.85 6.50 -9.27
C VAL A 57 7.44 5.62 -8.08
N LEU A 58 8.39 5.20 -7.26
CA LEU A 58 8.15 4.44 -6.04
C LEU A 58 7.25 5.21 -5.08
N GLY A 59 7.55 6.49 -4.83
CA GLY A 59 6.72 7.35 -3.98
C GLY A 59 5.30 7.55 -4.55
N LEU A 60 5.17 7.67 -5.87
CA LEU A 60 3.86 7.77 -6.52
C LEU A 60 3.05 6.46 -6.42
N VAL A 61 3.71 5.32 -6.61
CA VAL A 61 3.08 3.99 -6.48
C VAL A 61 2.63 3.72 -5.05
N ASP A 62 3.38 4.19 -4.04
CA ASP A 62 3.09 3.92 -2.64
C ASP A 62 2.01 4.87 -2.05
N ALA A 63 1.76 6.02 -2.70
CA ALA A 63 0.77 6.98 -2.24
C ALA A 63 -0.66 6.40 -2.18
N VAL A 64 -1.07 5.63 -3.20
CA VAL A 64 -2.44 5.07 -3.27
C VAL A 64 -2.67 3.95 -2.24
N PRO A 65 -1.77 2.94 -2.10
CA PRO A 65 -1.82 1.97 -1.02
C PRO A 65 -1.81 2.61 0.37
N MET A 66 -0.99 3.64 0.60
CA MET A 66 -0.89 4.30 1.91
C MET A 66 -2.18 5.02 2.30
N ILE A 67 -2.93 5.56 1.34
CA ILE A 67 -4.28 6.10 1.61
C ILE A 67 -5.21 4.96 2.05
N GLY A 68 -5.18 3.82 1.36
CA GLY A 68 -6.00 2.66 1.73
C GLY A 68 -5.65 2.09 3.11
N VAL A 69 -4.36 2.06 3.47
CA VAL A 69 -3.90 1.71 4.81
C VAL A 69 -4.39 2.71 5.85
N GLY A 70 -4.28 4.01 5.56
CA GLY A 70 -4.77 5.09 6.43
C GLY A 70 -6.27 4.96 6.72
N MET A 71 -7.08 4.67 5.70
CA MET A 71 -8.52 4.43 5.90
C MET A 71 -8.80 3.15 6.70
N GLY A 72 -8.07 2.06 6.43
CA GLY A 72 -8.20 0.82 7.19
C GLY A 72 -7.90 1.00 8.67
N LEU A 73 -6.84 1.75 9.00
CA LEU A 73 -6.49 2.10 10.38
C LEU A 73 -7.51 3.06 11.01
N PHE A 74 -8.03 4.02 10.25
CA PHE A 74 -9.06 4.93 10.72
C PHE A 74 -10.35 4.18 11.10
N ILE A 75 -10.77 3.20 10.30
CA ILE A 75 -11.94 2.36 10.60
C ILE A 75 -11.67 1.45 11.81
N LEU A 76 -10.42 1.07 12.07
CA LEU A 76 -10.08 0.19 13.19
C LEU A 76 -9.99 0.93 14.53
N PHE A 77 -9.48 2.16 14.54
CA PHE A 77 -9.16 2.91 15.76
C PHE A 77 -10.01 4.18 15.96
N GLY A 78 -10.62 4.70 14.91
CA GLY A 78 -11.42 5.93 14.91
C GLY A 78 -12.80 5.73 14.29
N ASN A 79 -13.35 4.53 14.42
CA ASN A 79 -14.59 4.13 13.77
C ASN A 79 -15.76 5.06 14.15
N PRO A 80 -16.37 5.79 13.20
CA PRO A 80 -17.52 6.64 13.51
C PRO A 80 -18.80 5.82 13.78
N PHE A 81 -18.81 4.52 13.49
CA PHE A 81 -19.99 3.66 13.58
C PHE A 81 -20.07 2.86 14.89
N THR A 82 -19.00 2.77 15.67
CA THR A 82 -19.01 2.11 16.98
C THR A 82 -18.69 3.16 18.06
N PRO A 83 -19.58 3.42 19.03
CA PRO A 83 -19.27 4.28 20.17
C PRO A 83 -18.13 3.64 20.97
N ASN A 84 -17.10 4.43 21.25
CA ASN A 84 -15.95 4.04 22.08
C ASN A 84 -16.36 3.78 23.53
#